data_AF-A0A536ZYI5-F1
#
_entry.id   AF-A0A536ZYI5-F1
#
_cell.length_a   1.000
_cell.length_b   1.000
_cell.length_c   1.000
_cell.angle_alpha   90.00
_cell.angle_beta   90.00
_cell.angle_gamma   90.00
#
_symmetry.space_group_name_H-M   'P 1'
#
loop_
_entity.id
_entity.type
_entity.pdbx_description
1 polymer ?
#
loop_
_entity_poly.entity_id
_entity_poly.type
_entity_poly.pdbx_seq_one_letter_code
_entity_poly.pdbx_strand_id
1 'polypeptide(L)'
;MTNEFTLTQTGTEPTALAFADAEGCARWLRALPLSNIPKHYDAIRGQLKRMTESDFTPRERARIAEVFREPVAYLHTELARRYAGKPHPATDREHEAAEQGLTLWQALWNQYSACLKPLLEGDPELQGVKAKVLQRGLWVGKQLILVYGLARRVPAANVWQELHAYYRLAEILECSVSAVSDELMPNAVGVSCYSTYSHALLLNLADPCAMTVRQIELTDRWLSMWARKVFPYAQQRETEGPVIVIDLDAPAGASLVAVTPRQTGEATRFGYPAKLATSVRGRLKRLASGSNPAELQLGHDVSVEASAALLTHLDSRWYTLPKKTGNQTQTSLDRTLWAGCPTTARSIWPHSEP
;
A
#
# COMPACT_ATOMS: atom_id res chain seq x y z
N MET A 1 -10.65 -48.22 -36.08
CA MET A 1 -11.14 -47.02 -35.39
C MET A 1 -10.94 -47.25 -33.91
N THR A 2 -9.84 -46.75 -33.35
CA THR A 2 -9.50 -46.88 -31.93
C THR A 2 -9.36 -45.46 -31.39
N ASN A 3 -10.35 -45.06 -30.58
CA ASN A 3 -10.32 -43.80 -29.84
C ASN A 3 -9.28 -43.91 -28.73
N GLU A 4 -8.14 -43.23 -28.90
CA GLU A 4 -7.25 -42.93 -27.78
C GLU A 4 -7.87 -41.82 -26.94
N PHE A 5 -8.31 -42.19 -25.75
CA PHE A 5 -8.59 -41.25 -24.66
C PHE A 5 -7.27 -40.66 -24.18
N THR A 6 -7.00 -39.40 -24.54
CA THR A 6 -5.90 -38.63 -23.98
C THR A 6 -6.21 -38.34 -22.50
N LEU A 7 -5.60 -39.11 -21.60
CA LEU A 7 -5.55 -38.80 -20.18
C LEU A 7 -4.92 -37.42 -19.99
N THR A 8 -5.74 -36.44 -19.61
CA THR A 8 -5.27 -35.18 -19.02
C THR A 8 -4.45 -35.52 -17.78
N GLN A 9 -3.12 -35.44 -17.89
CA GLN A 9 -2.24 -35.42 -16.74
C GLN A 9 -2.55 -34.16 -15.92
N THR A 10 -3.32 -34.34 -14.85
CA THR A 10 -3.35 -33.40 -13.73
C THR A 10 -1.99 -33.48 -13.06
N GLY A 11 -1.05 -32.64 -13.51
CA GLY A 11 0.26 -32.52 -12.87
C GLY A 11 0.07 -32.20 -11.40
N THR A 12 0.46 -33.13 -10.53
CA THR A 12 0.54 -32.92 -9.09
C THR A 12 1.49 -31.74 -8.86
N GLU A 13 1.00 -30.63 -8.32
CA GLU A 13 1.88 -29.51 -7.98
C GLU A 13 2.94 -30.02 -6.99
N PRO A 14 4.23 -29.96 -7.31
CA PRO A 14 5.27 -30.48 -6.44
C PRO A 14 5.17 -29.79 -5.09
N THR A 15 5.07 -30.51 -3.97
CA THR A 15 4.71 -29.98 -2.64
C THR A 15 5.79 -29.08 -1.99
N ALA A 16 7.03 -29.14 -2.50
CA ALA A 16 8.18 -28.45 -1.92
C ALA A 16 8.37 -27.02 -2.45
N LEU A 17 9.13 -26.21 -1.72
CA LEU A 17 9.65 -24.94 -2.26
C LEU A 17 10.57 -25.20 -3.46
N ALA A 18 10.49 -24.33 -4.46
CA ALA A 18 11.32 -24.43 -5.67
C ALA A 18 12.73 -23.83 -5.50
N PHE A 19 13.01 -23.24 -4.34
CA PHE A 19 14.26 -22.55 -4.02
C PHE A 19 14.56 -22.65 -2.52
N ALA A 20 15.84 -22.51 -2.16
CA ALA A 20 16.33 -22.52 -0.78
C ALA A 20 16.97 -21.18 -0.37
N ASP A 21 17.10 -20.23 -1.29
CA ASP A 21 17.68 -18.90 -1.07
C ASP A 21 17.17 -17.92 -2.15
N ALA A 22 17.51 -16.64 -2.00
CA ALA A 22 17.10 -15.55 -2.87
C ALA A 22 17.68 -15.70 -4.29
N GLU A 23 18.87 -16.27 -4.45
CA GLU A 23 19.47 -16.45 -5.77
C GLU A 23 18.75 -17.56 -6.55
N GLY A 24 18.45 -18.66 -5.88
CA GLY A 24 17.61 -19.75 -6.37
C GLY A 24 16.20 -19.27 -6.69
N CYS A 25 15.62 -18.42 -5.84
CA CYS A 25 14.32 -17.79 -6.11
C CYS A 25 14.38 -16.96 -7.40
N ALA A 26 15.41 -16.13 -7.56
CA ALA A 26 15.60 -15.33 -8.77
C ALA A 26 15.78 -16.18 -10.03
N ARG A 27 16.55 -17.28 -9.95
CA ARG A 27 16.70 -18.24 -11.06
C ARG A 27 15.37 -18.91 -11.41
N TRP A 28 14.62 -19.35 -10.40
CA TRP A 28 13.32 -19.98 -10.57
C TRP A 28 12.30 -19.03 -11.23
N LEU A 29 12.21 -17.78 -10.75
CA LEU A 29 11.33 -16.76 -11.32
C LEU A 29 11.66 -16.46 -12.79
N ARG A 30 12.94 -16.37 -13.16
CA ARG A 30 13.38 -16.18 -14.55
C ARG A 30 13.00 -17.34 -15.48
N ALA A 31 12.83 -18.54 -14.94
CA ALA A 31 12.44 -19.72 -15.71
C ALA A 31 10.93 -19.84 -15.91
N LEU A 32 10.11 -19.08 -15.17
CA LEU A 32 8.66 -19.15 -15.31
C LEU A 32 8.18 -18.50 -16.62
N PRO A 33 7.30 -19.16 -17.39
CA PRO A 33 6.74 -18.55 -18.59
C PRO A 33 5.76 -17.43 -18.21
N LEU A 34 5.95 -16.25 -18.80
CA LEU A 34 5.08 -15.07 -18.60
C LEU A 34 3.83 -15.08 -19.51
N SER A 35 3.77 -15.97 -20.50
CA SER A 35 2.69 -16.00 -21.49
C SER A 35 1.34 -16.49 -20.96
N ASN A 36 1.31 -17.13 -19.78
CA ASN A 36 0.09 -17.64 -19.16
C ASN A 36 -0.09 -17.05 -17.76
N ILE A 37 -0.80 -15.91 -17.68
CA ILE A 37 -1.01 -15.16 -16.43
C ILE A 37 -1.64 -16.01 -15.32
N PRO A 38 -2.71 -16.80 -15.55
CA PRO A 38 -3.26 -17.69 -14.51
C PRO A 38 -2.23 -18.68 -13.93
N LYS A 39 -1.48 -19.39 -14.79
CA LYS A 39 -0.46 -20.33 -14.30
C LYS A 39 0.68 -19.62 -13.57
N HIS A 40 1.08 -18.45 -14.04
CA HIS A 40 2.12 -17.64 -13.40
C HIS A 40 1.67 -17.15 -12.02
N TYR A 41 0.41 -16.72 -11.90
CA TYR A 41 -0.22 -16.36 -10.64
C TYR A 41 -0.22 -17.52 -9.65
N ASP A 42 -0.68 -18.70 -10.07
CA ASP A 42 -0.74 -19.87 -9.20
C ASP A 42 0.65 -20.31 -8.72
N ALA A 43 1.65 -20.29 -9.62
CA ALA A 43 3.03 -20.61 -9.28
C ALA A 43 3.61 -19.65 -8.22
N ILE A 44 3.50 -18.33 -8.43
CA ILE A 44 4.02 -17.32 -7.49
C ILE A 44 3.27 -17.38 -6.16
N ARG A 45 1.94 -17.38 -6.19
CA ARG A 45 1.11 -17.47 -4.99
C ARG A 45 1.42 -18.74 -4.20
N GLY A 46 1.56 -19.88 -4.87
CA GLY A 46 1.88 -21.17 -4.26
C GLY A 46 3.22 -21.15 -3.53
N GLN A 47 4.26 -20.57 -4.13
CA GLN A 47 5.57 -20.45 -3.47
C GLN A 47 5.54 -19.46 -2.29
N LEU A 48 4.89 -18.29 -2.42
CA LEU A 48 4.74 -17.36 -1.30
C LEU A 48 3.97 -17.98 -0.13
N LYS A 49 2.91 -18.75 -0.42
CA LYS A 49 2.16 -19.49 0.61
C LYS A 49 3.07 -20.47 1.35
N ARG A 50 3.81 -21.33 0.64
CA ARG A 50 4.73 -22.31 1.24
C ARG A 50 5.86 -21.67 2.02
N MET A 51 6.38 -20.56 1.51
CA MET A 51 7.44 -19.80 2.19
C MET A 51 6.99 -19.34 3.58
N THR A 52 5.70 -19.06 3.78
CA THR A 52 5.12 -18.71 5.09
C THR A 52 5.29 -19.82 6.12
N GLU A 53 5.24 -21.09 5.68
CA GLU A 53 5.34 -22.29 6.53
C GLU A 53 6.78 -22.83 6.63
N SER A 54 7.72 -22.23 5.91
CA SER A 54 9.10 -22.72 5.79
C SER A 54 10.07 -21.98 6.69
N ASP A 55 11.09 -22.68 7.17
CA ASP A 55 12.15 -22.13 8.01
C ASP A 55 13.21 -21.41 7.15
N PHE A 56 13.23 -20.09 7.26
CA PHE A 56 14.28 -19.23 6.72
C PHE A 56 14.75 -18.31 7.84
N THR A 57 16.04 -17.95 7.83
CA THR A 57 16.49 -16.84 8.69
C THR A 57 15.71 -15.58 8.30
N PRO A 58 15.44 -14.66 9.25
CA PRO A 58 14.69 -13.45 8.96
C PRO A 58 15.32 -12.64 7.82
N ARG A 59 16.66 -12.64 7.73
CA ARG A 59 17.40 -11.98 6.66
C ARG A 59 17.17 -12.61 5.30
N GLU A 60 17.25 -13.94 5.21
CA GLU A 60 17.06 -14.64 3.94
C GLU A 60 15.61 -14.54 3.47
N ARG A 61 14.64 -14.62 4.38
CA ARG A 61 13.23 -14.35 4.09
C ARG A 61 13.02 -12.97 3.46
N ALA A 62 13.61 -11.93 4.06
CA ALA A 62 13.52 -10.57 3.52
C ALA A 62 14.19 -10.42 2.15
N ARG A 63 15.29 -11.14 1.89
CA ARG A 63 15.96 -11.16 0.57
C ARG A 63 15.09 -11.84 -0.48
N ILE A 64 14.52 -13.00 -0.18
CA ILE A 64 13.59 -13.70 -1.07
C ILE A 64 12.38 -12.82 -1.37
N ALA A 65 11.79 -12.18 -0.35
CA ALA A 65 10.66 -11.26 -0.53
C ALA A 65 11.01 -10.08 -1.44
N GLU A 66 12.23 -9.52 -1.35
CA GLU A 66 12.70 -8.46 -2.26
C GLU A 66 12.71 -8.92 -3.72
N VAL A 67 13.12 -10.17 -3.99
CA VAL A 67 13.12 -10.75 -5.35
C VAL A 67 11.69 -10.89 -5.90
N PHE A 68 10.70 -11.20 -5.05
CA PHE A 68 9.30 -11.33 -5.47
C PHE A 68 8.60 -10.01 -5.82
N ARG A 69 9.14 -8.85 -5.41
CA ARG A 69 8.46 -7.55 -5.57
C ARG A 69 8.10 -7.23 -7.02
N GLU A 70 9.05 -7.38 -7.94
CA GLU A 70 8.84 -7.07 -9.36
C GLU A 70 7.84 -8.03 -10.03
N PRO A 71 7.98 -9.38 -9.90
CA PRO A 71 6.98 -10.31 -10.42
C PRO A 71 5.57 -10.12 -9.85
N VAL A 72 5.45 -9.81 -8.56
CA VAL A 72 4.16 -9.52 -7.92
C VAL A 72 3.54 -8.24 -8.49
N ALA A 73 4.33 -7.17 -8.67
CA ALA A 73 3.86 -5.93 -9.28
C ALA A 73 3.42 -6.13 -10.75
N TYR A 74 4.18 -6.93 -11.51
CA TYR A 74 3.83 -7.30 -12.88
C TYR A 74 2.50 -8.05 -12.94
N LEU A 75 2.35 -9.11 -12.13
CA LEU A 75 1.11 -9.87 -12.05
C LEU A 75 -0.09 -9.01 -11.64
N HIS A 76 0.08 -8.14 -10.65
CA HIS A 76 -0.98 -7.23 -10.25
C HIS A 76 -1.40 -6.29 -11.38
N THR A 77 -0.44 -5.78 -12.17
CA THR A 77 -0.76 -4.95 -13.35
C THR A 77 -1.67 -5.71 -14.33
N GLU A 78 -1.36 -6.97 -14.61
CA GLU A 78 -2.16 -7.81 -15.52
C GLU A 78 -3.53 -8.19 -14.94
N LEU A 79 -3.63 -8.40 -13.63
CA LEU A 79 -4.90 -8.62 -12.92
C LEU A 79 -5.76 -7.35 -12.90
N ALA A 80 -5.14 -6.18 -12.67
CA ALA A 80 -5.83 -4.89 -12.59
C ALA A 80 -6.58 -4.55 -13.87
N ARG A 81 -6.07 -4.92 -15.04
CA ARG A 81 -6.76 -4.75 -16.34
C ARG A 81 -8.14 -5.42 -16.38
N ARG A 82 -8.37 -6.43 -15.54
CA ARG A 82 -9.61 -7.21 -15.49
C ARG A 82 -10.69 -6.57 -14.63
N TYR A 83 -10.34 -5.76 -13.63
CA TYR A 83 -11.32 -5.18 -12.69
C TYR A 83 -11.29 -3.64 -12.59
N ALA A 84 -10.14 -3.01 -12.86
CA ALA A 84 -9.99 -1.57 -12.71
C ALA A 84 -10.77 -0.81 -13.79
N GLY A 85 -11.57 0.17 -13.37
CA GLY A 85 -12.31 1.05 -14.28
C GLY A 85 -13.49 0.39 -15.00
N LYS A 86 -13.87 -0.83 -14.59
CA LYS A 86 -15.04 -1.53 -15.14
C LYS A 86 -16.35 -0.90 -14.63
N PRO A 87 -17.47 -1.07 -15.38
CA PRO A 87 -18.79 -0.64 -14.91
C PRO A 87 -19.18 -1.29 -13.59
N HIS A 88 -19.97 -0.60 -12.78
CA HIS A 88 -20.56 -1.15 -11.56
C HIS A 88 -22.07 -1.41 -11.73
N PRO A 89 -22.64 -2.45 -11.09
CA PRO A 89 -21.98 -3.38 -10.16
C PRO A 89 -20.99 -4.32 -10.87
N ALA A 90 -19.92 -4.70 -10.18
CA ALA A 90 -18.90 -5.57 -10.73
C ALA A 90 -19.44 -6.99 -10.91
N THR A 91 -19.00 -7.66 -11.97
CA THR A 91 -19.31 -9.07 -12.25
C THR A 91 -18.47 -10.00 -11.37
N ASP A 92 -18.87 -11.27 -11.26
CA ASP A 92 -18.10 -12.28 -10.51
C ASP A 92 -16.65 -12.38 -10.97
N ARG A 93 -16.40 -12.25 -12.28
CA ARG A 93 -15.05 -12.30 -12.87
C ARG A 93 -14.19 -11.10 -12.44
N GLU A 94 -14.79 -9.91 -12.34
CA GLU A 94 -14.11 -8.70 -11.89
C GLU A 94 -13.85 -8.74 -10.39
N HIS A 95 -14.82 -9.25 -9.61
CA HIS A 95 -14.64 -9.52 -8.19
C HIS A 95 -13.50 -10.51 -7.95
N GLU A 96 -13.48 -11.63 -8.65
CA GLU A 96 -12.43 -12.66 -8.54
C GLU A 96 -11.05 -12.09 -8.88
N ALA A 97 -10.92 -11.29 -9.94
CA ALA A 97 -9.64 -10.68 -10.31
C ALA A 97 -9.13 -9.69 -9.24
N ALA A 98 -10.03 -8.93 -8.61
CA ALA A 98 -9.67 -8.04 -7.50
C ALA A 98 -9.22 -8.85 -6.26
N GLU A 99 -9.94 -9.93 -5.91
CA GLU A 99 -9.56 -10.83 -4.81
C GLU A 99 -8.20 -11.51 -5.06
N GLN A 100 -7.93 -11.90 -6.31
CA GLN A 100 -6.62 -12.44 -6.70
C GLN A 100 -5.51 -11.41 -6.45
N GLY A 101 -5.74 -10.15 -6.81
CA GLY A 101 -4.80 -9.05 -6.55
C GLY A 101 -4.55 -8.83 -5.07
N LEU A 102 -5.61 -8.76 -4.24
CA LEU A 102 -5.49 -8.63 -2.79
C LEU A 102 -4.72 -9.80 -2.17
N THR A 103 -5.06 -11.03 -2.57
CA THR A 103 -4.41 -12.26 -2.09
C THR A 103 -2.92 -12.27 -2.43
N LEU A 104 -2.55 -11.85 -3.64
CA LEU A 104 -1.16 -11.84 -4.08
C LEU A 104 -0.31 -10.86 -3.25
N TRP A 105 -0.80 -9.64 -3.07
CA TRP A 105 -0.10 -8.63 -2.27
C TRP A 105 -0.02 -9.03 -0.79
N GLN A 106 -1.09 -9.59 -0.22
CA GLN A 106 -1.06 -10.09 1.16
C GLN A 106 -0.05 -11.23 1.33
N ALA A 107 0.05 -12.15 0.36
CA ALA A 107 1.01 -13.24 0.40
C ALA A 107 2.47 -12.74 0.44
N LEU A 108 2.78 -11.67 -0.30
CA LEU A 108 4.07 -10.99 -0.22
C LEU A 108 4.23 -10.25 1.10
N TRP A 109 3.20 -9.56 1.57
CA TRP A 109 3.25 -8.80 2.82
C TRP A 109 3.61 -9.69 4.00
N ASN A 110 2.96 -10.85 4.10
CA ASN A 110 3.20 -11.85 5.14
C ASN A 110 4.69 -12.22 5.28
N GLN A 111 5.46 -12.19 4.18
CA GLN A 111 6.90 -12.48 4.23
C GLN A 111 7.70 -11.38 4.93
N TYR A 112 7.34 -10.12 4.69
CA TYR A 112 7.89 -9.00 5.44
C TYR A 112 7.35 -8.96 6.88
N SER A 113 6.09 -9.35 7.11
CA SER A 113 5.46 -9.30 8.44
C SER A 113 6.09 -10.30 9.39
N ALA A 114 6.52 -11.46 8.86
CA ALA A 114 7.31 -12.44 9.59
C ALA A 114 8.66 -11.90 10.09
N CYS A 115 9.16 -10.79 9.52
CA CYS A 115 10.39 -10.12 9.99
C CYS A 115 10.14 -9.11 11.12
N LEU A 116 8.89 -8.73 11.43
CA LEU A 116 8.60 -7.70 12.45
C LEU A 116 9.00 -8.11 13.85
N LYS A 117 8.65 -9.34 14.26
CA LYS A 117 9.01 -9.85 15.58
C LYS A 117 10.54 -9.96 15.75
N PRO A 118 11.30 -10.58 14.82
CA PRO A 118 12.76 -10.56 14.88
C PRO A 118 13.37 -9.15 14.93
N LEU A 119 12.81 -8.19 14.20
CA LEU A 119 13.25 -6.79 14.27
C LEU A 119 13.04 -6.18 15.66
N LEU A 120 11.89 -6.42 16.26
CA LEU A 120 11.55 -5.95 17.61
C LEU A 120 12.45 -6.60 18.68
N GLU A 121 12.76 -7.89 18.52
CA GLU A 121 13.66 -8.66 19.40
C GLU A 121 15.14 -8.35 19.16
N GLY A 122 15.47 -7.52 18.17
CA GLY A 122 16.83 -7.05 17.92
C GLY A 122 17.71 -8.03 17.16
N ASP A 123 17.14 -8.90 16.31
CA ASP A 123 17.88 -9.89 15.52
C ASP A 123 19.11 -9.27 14.81
N PRO A 124 20.32 -9.82 15.03
CA PRO A 124 21.57 -9.22 14.55
C PRO A 124 21.67 -9.21 13.01
N GLU A 125 21.07 -10.17 12.31
CA GLU A 125 21.13 -10.22 10.84
C GLU A 125 20.30 -9.11 10.19
N LEU A 126 19.34 -8.54 10.92
CA LEU A 126 18.45 -7.49 10.43
C LEU A 126 18.90 -6.06 10.79
N GLN A 127 19.84 -5.88 11.71
CA GLN A 127 20.25 -4.55 12.21
C GLN A 127 20.67 -3.60 11.08
N GLY A 128 21.47 -4.09 10.12
CA GLY A 128 21.93 -3.31 8.97
C GLY A 128 20.86 -3.01 7.92
N VAL A 129 19.68 -3.64 8.01
CA VAL A 129 18.63 -3.55 6.98
C VAL A 129 17.24 -3.21 7.51
N LYS A 130 17.08 -2.94 8.81
CA LYS A 130 15.80 -2.65 9.47
C LYS A 130 14.95 -1.60 8.75
N ALA A 131 15.57 -0.48 8.36
CA ALA A 131 14.90 0.59 7.63
C ALA A 131 14.36 0.11 6.27
N LYS A 132 15.17 -0.68 5.54
CA LYS A 132 14.77 -1.22 4.24
C LYS A 132 13.63 -2.21 4.39
N VAL A 133 13.73 -3.17 5.30
CA VAL A 133 12.68 -4.20 5.53
C VAL A 133 11.34 -3.56 5.90
N LEU A 134 11.34 -2.63 6.86
CA LEU A 134 10.12 -1.93 7.27
C LEU A 134 9.53 -1.07 6.15
N GLN A 135 10.39 -0.36 5.41
CA GLN A 135 9.95 0.44 4.28
C GLN A 135 9.33 -0.45 3.18
N ARG A 136 9.88 -1.63 2.90
CA ARG A 136 9.29 -2.58 1.94
C ARG A 136 7.93 -3.09 2.37
N GLY A 137 7.76 -3.44 3.65
CA GLY A 137 6.45 -3.83 4.17
C GLY A 137 5.42 -2.70 4.08
N LEU A 138 5.80 -1.47 4.44
CA LEU A 138 4.94 -0.28 4.25
C LEU A 138 4.59 -0.05 2.77
N TRP A 139 5.55 -0.30 1.86
CA TRP A 139 5.30 -0.18 0.43
C TRP A 139 4.28 -1.23 -0.04
N VAL A 140 4.37 -2.49 0.41
CA VAL A 140 3.37 -3.52 0.10
C VAL A 140 2.00 -3.14 0.64
N GLY A 141 1.90 -2.68 1.89
CA GLY A 141 0.65 -2.18 2.46
C GLY A 141 0.08 -1.00 1.67
N LYS A 142 0.91 -0.07 1.19
CA LYS A 142 0.50 1.00 0.26
C LYS A 142 -0.06 0.45 -1.04
N GLN A 143 0.55 -0.59 -1.62
CA GLN A 143 0.02 -1.24 -2.82
C GLN A 143 -1.35 -1.88 -2.58
N LEU A 144 -1.61 -2.41 -1.39
CA LEU A 144 -2.96 -2.87 -1.03
C LEU A 144 -3.97 -1.72 -1.04
N ILE A 145 -3.64 -0.54 -0.48
CA ILE A 145 -4.50 0.65 -0.56
C ILE A 145 -4.83 1.00 -2.03
N LEU A 146 -3.84 0.90 -2.91
CA LEU A 146 -4.02 1.10 -4.35
C LEU A 146 -4.96 0.06 -4.97
N VAL A 147 -4.81 -1.22 -4.63
CA VAL A 147 -5.66 -2.33 -5.11
C VAL A 147 -7.12 -2.10 -4.71
N TYR A 148 -7.38 -1.75 -3.44
CA TYR A 148 -8.71 -1.40 -2.95
C TYR A 148 -9.31 -0.22 -3.73
N GLY A 149 -8.52 0.83 -3.94
CA GLY A 149 -8.95 2.00 -4.71
C GLY A 149 -9.33 1.66 -6.16
N LEU A 150 -8.49 0.87 -6.86
CA LEU A 150 -8.76 0.41 -8.22
C LEU A 150 -10.02 -0.48 -8.30
N ALA A 151 -10.32 -1.22 -7.23
CA ALA A 151 -11.52 -2.05 -7.11
C ALA A 151 -12.76 -1.25 -6.66
N ARG A 152 -12.62 0.06 -6.44
CA ARG A 152 -13.63 0.95 -5.83
C ARG A 152 -14.17 0.44 -4.49
N ARG A 153 -13.27 -0.03 -3.64
CA ARG A 153 -13.58 -0.53 -2.30
C ARG A 153 -12.83 0.27 -1.24
N VAL A 154 -13.42 0.34 -0.05
CA VAL A 154 -12.72 0.88 1.12
C VAL A 154 -11.72 -0.18 1.61
N PRO A 155 -10.47 0.20 1.95
CA PRO A 155 -9.52 -0.73 2.55
C PRO A 155 -10.06 -1.39 3.83
N ALA A 156 -9.82 -2.69 3.97
CA ALA A 156 -10.22 -3.41 5.17
C ALA A 156 -9.43 -2.93 6.41
N ALA A 157 -10.07 -3.06 7.58
CA ALA A 157 -9.54 -2.63 8.88
C ALA A 157 -8.14 -3.18 9.19
N ASN A 158 -7.92 -4.47 8.91
CA ASN A 158 -6.66 -5.15 9.19
C ASN A 158 -5.48 -4.59 8.38
N VAL A 159 -5.72 -4.08 7.17
CA VAL A 159 -4.67 -3.45 6.36
C VAL A 159 -4.17 -2.17 7.04
N TRP A 160 -5.06 -1.37 7.61
CA TRP A 160 -4.64 -0.18 8.36
C TRP A 160 -3.93 -0.52 9.65
N GLN A 161 -4.44 -1.48 10.42
CA GLN A 161 -3.80 -1.93 11.66
C GLN A 161 -2.37 -2.41 11.41
N GLU A 162 -2.15 -3.17 10.34
CA GLU A 162 -0.82 -3.67 10.00
C GLU A 162 0.09 -2.54 9.47
N LEU A 163 -0.38 -1.64 8.62
CA LEU A 163 0.35 -0.42 8.21
C LEU A 163 0.79 0.42 9.42
N HIS A 164 -0.10 0.60 10.40
CA HIS A 164 0.20 1.33 11.64
C HIS A 164 1.23 0.60 12.50
N ALA A 165 1.16 -0.73 12.59
CA ALA A 165 2.14 -1.54 13.31
C ALA A 165 3.54 -1.42 12.68
N TYR A 166 3.64 -1.45 11.35
CA TYR A 166 4.89 -1.21 10.63
C TYR A 166 5.46 0.18 10.91
N TYR A 167 4.64 1.22 10.85
CA TYR A 167 5.09 2.59 11.10
C TYR A 167 5.52 2.78 12.56
N ARG A 168 4.74 2.26 13.50
CA ARG A 168 5.06 2.27 14.94
C ARG A 168 6.40 1.57 15.22
N LEU A 169 6.64 0.40 14.61
CA LEU A 169 7.92 -0.29 14.78
C LEU A 169 9.09 0.51 14.17
N ALA A 170 8.87 1.21 13.06
CA ALA A 170 9.87 2.11 12.49
C ALA A 170 10.22 3.30 13.40
N GLU A 171 9.24 3.82 14.16
CA GLU A 171 9.46 4.82 15.20
C GLU A 171 10.24 4.24 16.39
N ILE A 172 9.81 3.09 16.92
CA ILE A 172 10.47 2.38 18.04
C ILE A 172 11.94 2.08 17.72
N LEU A 173 12.23 1.66 16.50
CA LEU A 173 13.59 1.31 16.06
C LEU A 173 14.38 2.52 15.51
N GLU A 174 13.83 3.73 15.64
CA GLU A 174 14.43 5.01 15.25
C GLU A 174 14.89 5.06 13.78
N CYS A 175 14.18 4.35 12.90
CA CYS A 175 14.53 4.26 11.49
C CYS A 175 13.46 4.85 10.56
N SER A 176 12.43 5.48 11.12
CA SER A 176 11.31 6.05 10.36
C SER A 176 11.76 7.03 9.26
N VAL A 177 12.79 7.83 9.53
CA VAL A 177 13.40 8.83 8.62
C VAL A 177 14.61 8.36 7.82
N SER A 178 15.07 7.13 8.05
CA SER A 178 16.24 6.60 7.36
C SER A 178 15.95 6.46 5.86
N ALA A 179 16.80 7.06 5.03
CA ALA A 179 16.68 6.96 3.59
C ALA A 179 17.03 5.54 3.12
N VAL A 180 16.25 5.00 2.19
CA VAL A 180 16.48 3.70 1.58
C VAL A 180 16.45 3.81 0.06
N SER A 181 17.30 3.05 -0.62
CA SER A 181 17.26 2.95 -2.07
C SER A 181 16.12 2.02 -2.53
N ASP A 182 15.48 2.34 -3.65
CA ASP A 182 14.48 1.49 -4.28
C ASP A 182 14.50 1.63 -5.79
N GLU A 183 15.05 0.62 -6.47
CA GLU A 183 15.16 0.58 -7.93
C GLU A 183 13.79 0.45 -8.61
N LEU A 184 12.78 -0.09 -7.89
CA LEU A 184 11.41 -0.16 -8.39
C LEU A 184 10.65 1.18 -8.28
N MET A 185 11.28 2.20 -7.69
CA MET A 185 10.71 3.54 -7.54
C MET A 185 11.68 4.63 -8.04
N PRO A 186 12.04 4.62 -9.35
CA PRO A 186 13.10 5.50 -9.89
C PRO A 186 12.78 6.99 -9.79
N ASN A 187 11.50 7.36 -9.73
CA ASN A 187 11.06 8.75 -9.60
C ASN A 187 10.86 9.20 -8.15
N ALA A 188 11.01 8.29 -7.18
CA ALA A 188 10.74 8.61 -5.80
C ALA A 188 11.90 9.39 -5.17
N VAL A 189 11.56 10.34 -4.31
CA VAL A 189 12.55 11.22 -3.69
C VAL A 189 12.51 11.03 -2.18
N GLY A 190 13.65 10.70 -1.58
CA GLY A 190 13.77 10.57 -0.11
C GLY A 190 12.93 9.43 0.47
N VAL A 191 12.90 8.28 -0.22
CA VAL A 191 12.17 7.08 0.21
C VAL A 191 12.64 6.65 1.60
N SER A 192 11.68 6.42 2.48
CA SER A 192 11.84 6.12 3.90
C SER A 192 10.53 5.53 4.42
N CYS A 193 10.53 4.97 5.64
CA CYS A 193 9.30 4.46 6.24
C CYS A 193 8.23 5.56 6.37
N TYR A 194 8.57 6.74 6.89
CA TYR A 194 7.57 7.82 7.04
C TYR A 194 7.01 8.28 5.70
N SER A 195 7.86 8.48 4.68
CA SER A 195 7.39 8.98 3.39
C SER A 195 6.47 7.95 2.69
N THR A 196 6.75 6.66 2.85
CA THR A 196 5.94 5.56 2.32
C THR A 196 4.63 5.41 3.07
N TYR A 197 4.65 5.55 4.40
CA TYR A 197 3.44 5.54 5.21
C TYR A 197 2.54 6.76 4.91
N SER A 198 3.11 7.97 4.85
CA SER A 198 2.42 9.18 4.42
C SER A 198 1.85 9.05 3.00
N HIS A 199 2.52 8.32 2.11
CA HIS A 199 1.98 8.03 0.78
C HIS A 199 0.67 7.25 0.89
N ALA A 200 0.64 6.13 1.64
CA ALA A 200 -0.57 5.34 1.84
C ALA A 200 -1.73 6.18 2.41
N LEU A 201 -1.44 7.01 3.43
CA LEU A 201 -2.44 7.90 4.03
C LEU A 201 -2.99 8.94 3.04
N LEU A 202 -2.11 9.61 2.29
CA LEU A 202 -2.52 10.63 1.32
C LEU A 202 -3.25 10.03 0.12
N LEU A 203 -2.88 8.82 -0.31
CA LEU A 203 -3.58 8.08 -1.35
C LEU A 203 -5.00 7.73 -0.91
N ASN A 204 -5.19 7.29 0.33
CA ASN A 204 -6.52 7.04 0.88
C ASN A 204 -7.35 8.32 1.01
N LEU A 205 -6.76 9.40 1.54
CA LEU A 205 -7.43 10.70 1.66
C LEU A 205 -7.86 11.27 0.29
N ALA A 206 -7.12 10.98 -0.78
CA ALA A 206 -7.43 11.39 -2.14
C ALA A 206 -8.73 10.79 -2.69
N ASP A 207 -9.33 9.82 -1.99
CA ASP A 207 -10.58 9.15 -2.36
C ASP A 207 -10.51 8.49 -3.74
N PRO A 208 -9.71 7.41 -3.89
CA PRO A 208 -9.57 6.69 -5.16
C PRO A 208 -10.90 6.21 -5.75
N CYS A 209 -11.90 5.93 -4.90
CA CYS A 209 -13.23 5.51 -5.34
C CYS A 209 -13.94 6.59 -6.17
N ALA A 210 -13.64 7.86 -5.92
CA ALA A 210 -14.16 9.01 -6.68
C ALA A 210 -13.33 9.35 -7.93
N MET A 211 -12.28 8.58 -8.22
CA MET A 211 -11.32 8.86 -9.29
C MET A 211 -11.46 7.87 -10.45
N THR A 212 -10.97 8.28 -11.62
CA THR A 212 -10.71 7.36 -12.74
C THR A 212 -9.43 6.56 -12.49
N VAL A 213 -9.27 5.40 -13.12
CA VAL A 213 -8.04 4.58 -13.04
C VAL A 213 -6.80 5.42 -13.34
N ARG A 214 -6.87 6.22 -14.40
CA ARG A 214 -5.77 7.09 -14.81
C ARG A 214 -5.42 8.14 -13.75
N GLN A 215 -6.41 8.73 -13.11
CA GLN A 215 -6.18 9.67 -12.00
C GLN A 215 -5.54 8.97 -10.80
N ILE A 216 -5.96 7.75 -10.46
CA ILE A 216 -5.36 6.96 -9.36
C ILE A 216 -3.87 6.72 -9.65
N GLU A 217 -3.53 6.26 -10.86
CA GLU A 217 -2.15 6.06 -11.29
C GLU A 217 -1.30 7.35 -11.25
N LEU A 218 -1.86 8.47 -11.71
CA LEU A 218 -1.20 9.77 -11.65
C LEU A 218 -0.95 10.20 -10.20
N THR A 219 -1.95 10.02 -9.32
CA THR A 219 -1.82 10.36 -7.89
C THR A 219 -0.76 9.52 -7.19
N ASP A 220 -0.73 8.20 -7.40
CA ASP A 220 0.32 7.32 -6.84
C ASP A 220 1.73 7.74 -7.31
N ARG A 221 1.86 8.06 -8.60
CA ARG A 221 3.12 8.55 -9.16
C ARG A 221 3.55 9.88 -8.56
N TRP A 222 2.64 10.84 -8.43
CA TRP A 222 2.96 12.16 -7.88
C TRP A 222 3.28 12.09 -6.38
N LEU A 223 2.56 11.27 -5.63
CA LEU A 223 2.81 11.04 -4.21
C LEU A 223 4.18 10.39 -3.96
N SER A 224 4.72 9.62 -4.90
CA SER A 224 6.10 9.11 -4.81
C SER A 224 7.16 10.20 -4.66
N MET A 225 6.87 11.44 -5.11
CA MET A 225 7.74 12.60 -4.91
C MET A 225 7.30 13.50 -3.75
N TRP A 226 5.98 13.57 -3.50
CA TRP A 226 5.40 14.62 -2.64
C TRP A 226 5.02 14.16 -1.24
N ALA A 227 4.81 12.86 -1.02
CA ALA A 227 4.34 12.34 0.28
C ALA A 227 5.27 12.73 1.44
N ARG A 228 6.58 12.83 1.19
CA ARG A 228 7.58 13.31 2.16
C ARG A 228 7.33 14.71 2.72
N LYS A 229 6.44 15.50 2.10
CA LYS A 229 6.06 16.85 2.58
C LYS A 229 5.13 16.81 3.79
N VAL A 230 4.57 15.64 4.10
CA VAL A 230 3.72 15.41 5.27
C VAL A 230 4.41 14.40 6.17
N PHE A 231 4.88 14.85 7.33
CA PHE A 231 5.51 14.00 8.34
C PHE A 231 4.51 13.72 9.47
N PRO A 232 4.30 12.46 9.90
CA PRO A 232 3.44 12.13 11.04
C PRO A 232 4.17 12.39 12.38
N TYR A 233 3.99 13.57 12.95
CA TYR A 233 4.61 13.94 14.23
C TYR A 233 3.87 13.31 15.42
N ALA A 234 4.61 12.78 16.41
CA ALA A 234 4.03 12.31 17.68
C ALA A 234 3.47 13.42 18.57
N GLN A 235 3.95 14.65 18.39
CA GLN A 235 3.50 15.82 19.13
C GLN A 235 2.90 16.85 18.18
N GLN A 236 1.85 17.51 18.63
CA GLN A 236 1.26 18.63 17.90
C GLN A 236 2.28 19.78 17.82
N ARG A 237 2.49 20.32 16.62
CA ARG A 237 3.42 21.43 16.33
C ARG A 237 2.75 22.71 15.87
N GLU A 238 1.57 22.61 15.26
CA GLU A 238 0.80 23.76 14.76
C GLU A 238 -0.62 23.72 15.34
N THR A 239 -1.17 24.89 15.65
CA THR A 239 -2.53 25.08 16.21
C THR A 239 -3.50 25.71 15.22
N GLU A 240 -3.00 26.18 14.08
CA GLU A 240 -3.78 26.85 13.05
C GLU A 240 -3.82 26.03 11.76
N GLY A 241 -4.96 26.10 11.08
CA GLY A 241 -5.15 25.45 9.78
C GLY A 241 -5.48 23.96 9.85
N PRO A 242 -5.73 23.34 8.69
CA PRO A 242 -6.08 21.92 8.60
C PRO A 242 -4.93 21.02 9.07
N VAL A 243 -5.29 19.98 9.84
CA VAL A 243 -4.34 18.96 10.33
C VAL A 243 -4.81 17.57 9.92
N ILE A 244 -3.87 16.75 9.46
CA ILE A 244 -4.07 15.33 9.20
C ILE A 244 -3.85 14.61 10.53
N VAL A 245 -4.89 14.03 11.10
CA VAL A 245 -4.83 13.24 12.33
C VAL A 245 -4.82 11.77 11.98
N ILE A 246 -3.92 11.05 12.62
CA ILE A 246 -3.72 9.61 12.46
C ILE A 246 -3.78 9.01 13.86
N ASP A 247 -4.61 8.01 14.05
CA ASP A 247 -4.62 7.21 15.27
C ASP A 247 -4.04 5.84 14.96
N LEU A 248 -2.84 5.56 15.48
CA LEU A 248 -2.15 4.31 15.22
C LEU A 248 -2.82 3.09 15.90
N ASP A 249 -3.77 3.29 16.82
CA ASP A 249 -4.57 2.20 17.42
C ASP A 249 -5.91 1.99 16.68
N ALA A 250 -6.31 2.92 15.82
CA ALA A 250 -7.56 2.84 15.07
C ALA A 250 -7.44 1.91 13.84
N PRO A 251 -8.52 1.19 13.48
CA PRO A 251 -8.57 0.35 12.28
C PRO A 251 -8.82 1.14 10.99
N ALA A 252 -8.33 2.38 10.90
CA ALA A 252 -8.61 3.30 9.80
C ALA A 252 -7.38 4.14 9.44
N GLY A 253 -7.41 4.72 8.23
CA GLY A 253 -6.39 5.67 7.77
C GLY A 253 -6.48 7.03 8.46
N ALA A 254 -5.86 8.04 7.86
CA ALA A 254 -5.89 9.39 8.39
C ALA A 254 -7.23 10.10 8.15
N SER A 255 -7.49 11.14 8.96
CA SER A 255 -8.58 12.09 8.76
C SER A 255 -8.06 13.52 8.69
N LEU A 256 -8.61 14.34 7.80
CA LEU A 256 -8.32 15.78 7.76
C LEU A 256 -9.32 16.53 8.66
N VAL A 257 -8.83 17.25 9.66
CA VAL A 257 -9.67 17.99 10.61
C VAL A 257 -9.24 19.45 10.74
N ALA A 258 -10.19 20.30 11.17
CA ALA A 258 -9.98 21.74 11.28
C ALA A 258 -9.16 22.13 12.52
N VAL A 259 -9.34 21.36 13.59
CA VAL A 259 -8.75 21.58 14.90
C VAL A 259 -8.42 20.21 15.46
N THR A 260 -7.24 20.09 16.04
CA THR A 260 -6.79 18.89 16.73
C THR A 260 -7.76 18.53 17.87
N PRO A 261 -8.12 17.24 18.05
CA PRO A 261 -8.88 16.80 19.22
C PRO A 261 -8.23 17.26 20.52
N ARG A 262 -9.02 17.67 21.52
CA ARG A 262 -8.50 18.18 22.81
C ARG A 262 -7.83 17.10 23.67
N GLN A 263 -8.17 15.84 23.44
CA GLN A 263 -7.58 14.68 24.10
C GLN A 263 -7.00 13.80 23.01
N THR A 264 -5.69 13.62 23.03
CA THR A 264 -4.96 12.78 22.08
C THR A 264 -4.11 11.80 22.88
N GLY A 265 -4.20 10.52 22.54
CA GLY A 265 -3.37 9.48 23.15
C GLY A 265 -1.97 9.43 22.55
N GLU A 266 -1.08 8.62 23.13
CA GLU A 266 0.30 8.43 22.64
C GLU A 266 0.37 7.82 21.24
N ALA A 267 -0.70 7.14 20.79
CA ALA A 267 -0.82 6.60 19.44
C ALA A 267 -1.20 7.66 18.38
N THR A 268 -1.56 8.88 18.77
CA THR A 268 -1.95 9.92 17.82
C THR A 268 -0.72 10.50 17.10
N ARG A 269 -0.82 10.70 15.79
CA ARG A 269 0.16 11.43 14.97
C ARG A 269 -0.51 12.59 14.23
N PHE A 270 0.26 13.65 14.02
CA PHE A 270 -0.18 14.89 13.39
C PHE A 270 0.64 15.16 12.13
N GLY A 271 -0.03 15.25 10.98
CA GLY A 271 0.54 15.65 9.70
C GLY A 271 0.06 17.03 9.27
N TYR A 272 0.97 17.85 8.77
CA TYR A 272 0.66 19.23 8.35
C TYR A 272 0.73 19.36 6.83
N PRO A 273 -0.41 19.52 6.13
CA PRO A 273 -0.45 19.49 4.66
C PRO A 273 -0.04 20.80 3.99
N ALA A 274 0.33 21.86 4.74
CA ALA A 274 0.62 23.18 4.17
C ALA A 274 1.70 23.16 3.07
N LYS A 275 2.82 22.46 3.27
CA LYS A 275 3.88 22.32 2.25
C LYS A 275 3.41 21.56 1.01
N LEU A 276 2.52 20.58 1.18
CA LEU A 276 1.92 19.82 0.10
C LEU A 276 0.96 20.73 -0.70
N ALA A 277 0.07 21.45 -0.03
CA ALA A 277 -0.86 22.40 -0.64
C ALA A 277 -0.13 23.50 -1.43
N THR A 278 0.93 24.10 -0.87
CA THR A 278 1.78 25.07 -1.59
C THR A 278 2.35 24.47 -2.88
N SER A 279 2.74 23.20 -2.85
CA SER A 279 3.31 22.51 -4.02
C SER A 279 2.26 22.22 -5.10
N VAL A 280 1.03 21.89 -4.70
CA VAL A 280 -0.11 21.65 -5.60
C VAL A 280 -0.58 22.97 -6.23
N ARG A 281 -0.85 23.99 -5.40
CA ARG A 281 -1.32 25.31 -5.84
C ARG A 281 -0.29 26.06 -6.70
N GLY A 282 1.00 25.92 -6.39
CA GLY A 282 2.06 26.47 -7.22
C GLY A 282 2.06 25.88 -8.64
N ARG A 283 1.78 24.58 -8.78
CA ARG A 283 1.66 23.92 -10.09
C ARG A 283 0.38 24.34 -10.83
N LEU A 284 -0.75 24.42 -10.13
CA LEU A 284 -1.99 24.96 -10.71
C LEU A 284 -1.77 26.35 -11.30
N LYS A 285 -1.11 27.25 -10.57
CA LYS A 285 -0.78 28.60 -11.06
C LYS A 285 0.11 28.57 -12.32
N ARG A 286 1.11 27.68 -12.35
CA ARG A 286 2.02 27.55 -13.50
C ARG A 286 1.35 26.95 -14.74
N LEU A 287 0.48 25.96 -14.56
CA LEU A 287 -0.36 25.42 -15.64
C LEU A 287 -1.26 26.52 -16.23
N ALA A 288 -1.88 27.34 -15.37
CA ALA A 288 -2.71 28.46 -15.81
C ALA A 288 -1.91 29.55 -16.56
N SER A 289 -0.60 29.68 -16.29
CA SER A 289 0.29 30.59 -17.00
C SER A 289 0.99 29.96 -18.22
N GLY A 290 0.55 28.79 -18.68
CA GLY A 290 1.02 28.17 -19.92
C GLY A 290 2.19 27.18 -19.79
N SER A 291 2.66 26.86 -18.58
CA SER A 291 3.61 25.74 -18.41
C SER A 291 2.92 24.42 -18.76
N ASN A 292 3.66 23.49 -19.38
CA ASN A 292 3.15 22.15 -19.64
C ASN A 292 3.41 21.21 -18.42
N PRO A 293 2.71 20.06 -18.32
CA PRO A 293 2.84 19.16 -17.17
C PRO A 293 4.24 18.55 -16.98
N ALA A 294 4.99 18.32 -18.06
CA ALA A 294 6.33 17.73 -17.98
C ALA A 294 7.32 18.66 -17.28
N GLU A 295 7.28 19.97 -17.57
CA GLU A 295 8.07 21.00 -16.88
C GLU A 295 7.79 21.08 -15.37
N LEU A 296 6.63 20.60 -14.95
CA LEU A 296 6.20 20.57 -13.54
C LEU A 296 6.44 19.22 -12.87
N GLN A 297 7.09 18.28 -13.57
CA GLN A 297 7.31 16.90 -13.15
C GLN A 297 5.98 16.14 -12.93
N LEU A 298 4.92 16.49 -13.65
CA LEU A 298 3.63 15.80 -13.57
C LEU A 298 3.55 14.60 -14.55
N GLY A 299 4.48 14.53 -15.49
CA GLY A 299 4.52 13.50 -16.54
C GLY A 299 4.41 14.10 -17.93
N HIS A 300 4.78 13.31 -18.93
CA HIS A 300 4.69 13.66 -20.36
C HIS A 300 3.40 13.13 -21.01
N ASP A 301 2.63 12.34 -20.27
CA ASP A 301 1.51 11.52 -20.70
C ASP A 301 0.16 12.01 -20.11
N VAL A 302 0.07 13.31 -19.81
CA VAL A 302 -1.14 13.95 -19.27
C VAL A 302 -1.27 15.37 -19.83
N SER A 303 -2.49 15.80 -20.16
CA SER A 303 -2.75 17.16 -20.66
C SER A 303 -2.72 18.20 -19.53
N VAL A 304 -2.68 19.48 -19.89
CA VAL A 304 -2.77 20.60 -18.95
C VAL A 304 -4.09 20.56 -18.19
N GLU A 305 -5.20 20.34 -18.89
CA GLU A 305 -6.56 20.31 -18.36
C GLU A 305 -6.75 19.14 -17.39
N ALA A 306 -6.33 17.94 -17.79
CA ALA A 306 -6.40 16.75 -16.94
C ALA A 306 -5.52 16.90 -15.68
N SER A 307 -4.33 17.51 -15.82
CA SER A 307 -3.45 17.82 -14.69
C SER A 307 -4.10 18.81 -13.74
N ALA A 308 -4.66 19.91 -14.25
CA ALA A 308 -5.31 20.93 -13.45
C ALA A 308 -6.54 20.39 -12.72
N ALA A 309 -7.36 19.59 -13.39
CA ALA A 309 -8.52 18.93 -12.79
C ALA A 309 -8.12 18.01 -11.63
N LEU A 310 -7.11 17.16 -11.84
CA LEU A 310 -6.63 16.26 -10.79
C LEU A 310 -5.98 17.04 -9.62
N LEU A 311 -5.14 18.03 -9.89
CA LEU A 311 -4.53 18.85 -8.83
C LEU A 311 -5.58 19.59 -8.00
N THR A 312 -6.65 20.08 -8.63
CA THR A 312 -7.78 20.72 -7.94
C THR A 312 -8.50 19.74 -7.02
N HIS A 313 -8.77 18.53 -7.51
CA HIS A 313 -9.34 17.45 -6.69
C HIS A 313 -8.45 17.16 -5.48
N LEU A 314 -7.15 16.97 -5.70
CA LEU A 314 -6.20 16.65 -4.63
C LEU A 314 -6.06 17.78 -3.59
N ASP A 315 -6.07 19.05 -3.99
CA ASP A 315 -6.08 20.19 -3.06
C ASP A 315 -7.34 20.17 -2.17
N SER A 316 -8.49 19.83 -2.77
CA SER A 316 -9.75 19.71 -2.04
C SER A 316 -9.73 18.58 -0.99
N ARG A 317 -9.06 17.46 -1.30
CA ARG A 317 -8.98 16.29 -0.43
C ARG A 317 -7.91 16.40 0.67
N TRP A 318 -6.81 17.11 0.41
CA TRP A 318 -5.68 17.18 1.33
C TRP A 318 -5.63 18.44 2.18
N TYR A 319 -6.36 19.50 1.81
CA TYR A 319 -6.29 20.78 2.51
C TYR A 319 -7.66 21.42 2.76
N THR A 320 -8.67 21.16 1.91
CA THR A 320 -9.99 21.77 2.10
C THR A 320 -10.83 20.91 3.03
N LEU A 321 -11.27 21.48 4.14
CA LEU A 321 -12.15 20.78 5.07
C LEU A 321 -13.51 20.51 4.41
N PRO A 322 -14.07 19.31 4.53
CA PRO A 322 -15.43 19.05 4.09
C PRO A 322 -16.37 20.06 4.75
N LYS A 323 -17.15 20.80 3.94
CA LYS A 323 -18.23 21.64 4.49
C LYS A 323 -19.18 20.70 5.22
N LYS A 324 -19.44 20.91 6.51
CA LYS A 324 -20.52 20.21 7.22
C LYS A 324 -21.83 20.59 6.52
N THR A 325 -22.30 19.76 5.60
CA THR A 325 -23.69 19.80 5.17
C THR A 325 -24.52 19.45 6.38
N GLY A 326 -25.18 20.45 6.97
CA GLY A 326 -26.23 20.23 7.96
C GLY A 326 -27.27 19.27 7.38
N ASN A 327 -27.70 18.31 8.19
CA ASN A 327 -28.51 17.13 7.85
C ASN A 327 -27.78 16.01 7.08
N GLN A 328 -26.95 15.26 7.80
CA GLN A 328 -27.01 13.80 7.68
C GLN A 328 -27.39 13.22 9.03
N THR A 329 -28.65 12.83 9.13
CA THR A 329 -29.14 11.84 10.07
C THR A 329 -28.16 10.67 10.08
N GLN A 330 -27.69 10.28 11.27
CA GLN A 330 -27.05 8.99 11.52
C GLN A 330 -27.86 7.90 10.82
N THR A 331 -27.41 7.49 9.64
CA THR A 331 -27.87 6.26 9.03
C THR A 331 -26.78 5.25 9.36
N SER A 332 -27.02 4.51 10.44
CA SER A 332 -26.23 3.34 10.78
C SER A 332 -26.35 2.33 9.63
N LEU A 333 -25.38 2.34 8.73
CA LEU A 333 -25.08 1.19 7.88
C LEU A 333 -23.82 0.54 8.43
N ASP A 334 -23.95 0.09 9.67
CA ASP A 334 -23.08 -0.91 10.28
C ASP A 334 -23.97 -1.80 11.14
N ARG A 335 -24.32 -2.96 10.58
CA ARG A 335 -24.77 -4.21 11.23
C ARG A 335 -25.68 -4.98 10.29
N THR A 336 -25.11 -5.68 9.32
CA THR A 336 -25.44 -7.10 9.06
C THR A 336 -24.50 -7.67 8.00
N LEU A 337 -24.08 -8.92 8.24
CA LEU A 337 -23.36 -9.83 7.33
C LEU A 337 -21.82 -9.75 7.31
N TRP A 338 -21.20 -10.12 8.42
CA TRP A 338 -20.04 -11.02 8.38
C TRP A 338 -19.99 -11.85 9.67
N ALA A 339 -20.84 -12.88 9.75
CA ALA A 339 -20.63 -13.98 10.69
C ALA A 339 -19.95 -15.11 9.90
N GLY A 340 -18.68 -15.37 10.20
CA GLY A 340 -17.98 -16.56 9.73
C GLY A 340 -16.64 -16.30 9.05
N CYS A 341 -15.62 -15.89 9.82
CA CYS A 341 -14.24 -16.28 9.51
C CYS A 341 -13.43 -16.34 10.82
N PRO A 342 -12.63 -17.40 11.07
CA PRO A 342 -11.90 -17.55 12.33
C PRO A 342 -10.71 -16.57 12.36
N THR A 343 -10.71 -15.66 13.32
CA THR A 343 -9.60 -14.78 13.66
C THR A 343 -8.53 -15.58 14.42
N THR A 344 -7.42 -15.92 13.76
CA THR A 344 -6.13 -16.09 14.44
C THR A 344 -5.32 -14.81 14.30
N ALA A 345 -5.70 -13.79 15.07
CA ALA A 345 -4.83 -12.66 15.35
C ALA A 345 -3.95 -13.02 16.54
N ARG A 346 -2.67 -13.35 16.30
CA ARG A 346 -1.67 -13.38 17.38
C ARG A 346 -1.30 -11.93 17.71
N SER A 347 -1.65 -11.48 18.92
CA SER A 347 -1.08 -10.28 19.52
C SER A 347 0.44 -10.47 19.64
N ILE A 348 1.22 -9.55 19.05
CA ILE A 348 2.69 -9.55 19.08
C ILE A 348 3.24 -8.57 20.14
N TRP A 349 2.37 -7.80 20.81
CA TRP A 349 2.82 -6.75 21.74
C TRP A 349 2.70 -7.20 23.20
N PRO A 350 3.78 -7.15 24.00
CA PRO A 350 3.65 -7.28 25.44
C PRO A 350 2.95 -6.03 25.98
N HIS A 351 1.83 -6.22 26.68
CA HIS A 351 1.23 -5.18 27.49
C HIS A 351 2.19 -4.89 28.65
N SER A 352 2.78 -3.70 28.66
CA SER A 352 3.40 -3.14 29.87
C SER A 352 2.27 -2.71 30.81
N GLU A 353 2.07 -3.48 31.88
CA GLU A 353 1.28 -3.11 33.05
C GLU A 353 2.13 -2.26 34.04
N PRO A 354 1.48 -1.49 34.91
CA PRO A 354 1.79 -0.06 35.16
C PRO A 354 2.99 0.27 36.05
#